data_AF-A0A952TNX9-F1
#
_entry.id   AF-A0A952TNX9-F1
#
_cell.length_a   1.000
_cell.length_b   1.000
_cell.length_c   1.000
_cell.angle_alpha   90.00
_cell.angle_beta   90.00
_cell.angle_gamma   90.00
#
_symmetry.space_group_name_H-M   'P 1'
#
loop_
_entity.id
_entity.type
_entity.pdbx_description
1 polymer ?
#
loop_
_entity_poly.entity_id
_entity_poly.type
_entity_poly.pdbx_seq_one_letter_code
_entity_poly.pdbx_strand_id
1 'polypeptide(L)'
;MGLPRDVFELLGKMESAESLFSPGSKERVCAVPGASSVLGKLNRSFGEERGGDILLLTLQALAVQRGEMKSGFSEAEFVATIPGSAIPGVRQTANVVKGILASARREIIALGYEISDGDFIGWLHETAGRDVDLVLVCDRNVGSGTRIMTGWPPGCRRPDLYQDRERENAAIYSKMHSKTLISDSDEMLVSSANFTFHGLNGNIEFGVRMKGRQVLEARNIIRQMINNGLLEKVPWPS
;
A
#
# COMPACT_ATOMS: atom_id res chain seq x y z
N MET A 1 5.19 37.31 -7.13
CA MET A 1 4.96 35.91 -7.52
C MET A 1 4.00 35.86 -8.69
N GLY A 2 4.07 34.81 -9.50
CA GLY A 2 3.20 34.62 -10.67
C GLY A 2 1.79 34.22 -10.27
N LEU A 3 0.81 34.58 -11.11
CA LEU A 3 -0.62 34.30 -10.92
C LEU A 3 -0.92 32.83 -10.54
N PRO A 4 -0.29 31.79 -11.15
CA PRO A 4 -0.55 30.40 -10.76
C PRO A 4 -0.22 30.08 -9.30
N ARG A 5 0.86 30.67 -8.76
CA ARG A 5 1.27 30.44 -7.36
C ARG A 5 0.32 31.12 -6.39
N ASP A 6 -0.15 32.32 -6.72
CA ASP A 6 -1.09 33.06 -5.88
C ASP A 6 -2.46 32.34 -5.81
N VAL A 7 -2.91 31.75 -6.93
CA VAL A 7 -4.14 30.91 -6.96
C VAL A 7 -3.95 29.65 -6.11
N PHE A 8 -2.78 29.00 -6.19
CA PHE A 8 -2.47 27.83 -5.38
C PHE A 8 -2.48 28.15 -3.87
N GLU A 9 -1.87 29.27 -3.46
CA GLU A 9 -1.88 29.72 -2.07
C GLU A 9 -3.29 30.08 -1.59
N LEU A 10 -4.13 30.62 -2.48
CA LEU A 10 -5.53 30.92 -2.17
C LEU A 10 -6.33 29.65 -1.85
N LEU A 11 -6.14 28.57 -2.63
CA LEU A 11 -6.77 27.27 -2.34
C LEU A 11 -6.37 26.73 -0.96
N GLY A 12 -5.12 26.98 -0.53
CA GLY A 12 -4.61 26.56 0.79
C GLY A 12 -5.25 27.29 1.99
N LYS A 13 -5.90 28.43 1.76
CA LYS A 13 -6.57 29.24 2.80
C LYS A 13 -8.06 28.94 2.93
N MET A 14 -8.59 28.04 2.11
CA MET A 14 -10.00 27.66 2.16
C MET A 14 -10.24 26.58 3.22
N GLU A 15 -11.38 26.66 3.92
CA GLU A 15 -11.74 25.71 4.98
C GLU A 15 -12.00 24.28 4.45
N SER A 16 -12.65 24.16 3.28
CA SER A 16 -12.87 22.88 2.61
C SER A 16 -12.92 23.05 1.09
N ALA A 17 -12.36 22.08 0.36
CA ALA A 17 -12.45 21.99 -1.09
C ALA A 17 -13.89 21.74 -1.58
N GLU A 18 -14.75 21.13 -0.76
CA GLU A 18 -16.16 20.86 -1.10
C GLU A 18 -16.97 22.16 -1.24
N SER A 19 -16.57 23.22 -0.52
CA SER A 19 -17.23 24.53 -0.55
C SER A 19 -17.14 25.25 -1.90
N LEU A 20 -16.20 24.83 -2.77
CA LEU A 20 -16.03 25.33 -4.13
C LEU A 20 -17.13 24.85 -5.08
N PHE A 21 -17.82 23.76 -4.75
CA PHE A 21 -18.81 23.11 -5.61
C PHE A 21 -20.26 23.39 -5.15
N SER A 22 -20.45 24.10 -4.05
CA SER A 22 -21.78 24.44 -3.53
C SER A 22 -22.26 25.82 -4.02
N PRO A 23 -23.59 26.09 -4.02
CA PRO A 23 -24.13 27.39 -4.43
C PRO A 23 -23.49 28.57 -3.67
N GLY A 24 -23.29 29.71 -4.36
CA GLY A 24 -22.63 30.90 -3.79
C GLY A 24 -21.12 30.79 -3.63
N SER A 25 -20.47 29.86 -4.35
CA SER A 25 -19.03 29.61 -4.24
C SER A 25 -18.19 30.77 -4.79
N LYS A 26 -18.68 31.51 -5.79
CA LYS A 26 -18.00 32.68 -6.36
C LYS A 26 -17.82 33.77 -5.29
N GLU A 27 -18.88 34.12 -4.58
CA GLU A 27 -18.88 35.15 -3.54
C GLU A 27 -17.96 34.74 -2.38
N ARG A 28 -18.01 33.46 -1.97
CA ARG A 28 -17.12 32.92 -0.94
C ARG A 28 -15.65 32.97 -1.35
N VAL A 29 -15.33 32.56 -2.59
CA VAL A 29 -13.96 32.62 -3.12
C VAL A 29 -13.45 34.06 -3.16
N CYS A 30 -14.28 35.01 -3.60
CA CYS A 30 -13.92 36.43 -3.62
C CYS A 30 -13.70 37.03 -2.22
N ALA A 31 -14.29 36.43 -1.17
CA ALA A 31 -14.12 36.85 0.22
C ALA A 31 -12.86 36.27 0.90
N VAL A 32 -12.17 35.30 0.28
CA VAL A 32 -10.96 34.69 0.88
C VAL A 32 -9.81 35.70 0.95
N PRO A 33 -9.08 35.81 2.08
CA PRO A 33 -7.93 36.71 2.21
C PRO A 33 -6.86 36.49 1.11
N GLY A 34 -6.68 37.51 0.27
CA GLY A 34 -5.76 37.50 -0.88
C GLY A 34 -6.45 37.30 -2.24
N ALA A 35 -7.75 36.96 -2.27
CA ALA A 35 -8.51 36.80 -3.49
C ALA A 35 -8.57 38.09 -4.32
N SER A 36 -8.69 39.26 -3.70
CA SER A 36 -8.77 40.55 -4.40
C SER A 36 -7.52 40.84 -5.24
N SER A 37 -6.33 40.41 -4.79
CA SER A 37 -5.08 40.57 -5.56
C SER A 37 -5.06 39.67 -6.79
N VAL A 38 -5.50 38.42 -6.65
CA VAL A 38 -5.61 37.44 -7.73
C VAL A 38 -6.68 37.86 -8.73
N LEU A 39 -7.85 38.27 -8.23
CA LEU A 39 -8.97 38.77 -9.02
C LEU A 39 -8.57 40.04 -9.81
N GLY A 40 -7.84 40.96 -9.19
CA GLY A 40 -7.33 42.15 -9.89
C GLY A 40 -6.38 41.81 -11.04
N LYS A 41 -5.56 40.76 -10.91
CA LYS A 41 -4.70 40.26 -12.01
C LYS A 41 -5.54 39.64 -13.12
N LEU A 42 -6.53 38.82 -12.76
CA LEU A 42 -7.43 38.17 -13.73
C LEU A 42 -8.29 39.19 -14.47
N ASN A 43 -8.86 40.18 -13.78
CA ASN A 43 -9.67 41.24 -14.37
C ASN A 43 -8.88 42.06 -15.39
N ARG A 44 -7.59 42.35 -15.12
CA ARG A 44 -6.72 43.06 -16.08
C ARG A 44 -6.47 42.26 -17.37
N SER A 45 -6.47 40.94 -17.29
CA SER A 45 -6.18 40.07 -18.43
C SER A 45 -7.44 39.61 -19.18
N PHE A 46 -8.58 39.50 -18.50
CA PHE A 46 -9.78 38.82 -19.00
C PHE A 46 -11.09 39.61 -18.84
N GLY A 47 -11.04 40.81 -18.25
CA GLY A 47 -12.19 41.66 -17.98
C GLY A 47 -12.84 41.43 -16.61
N GLU A 48 -13.47 42.48 -16.06
CA GLU A 48 -14.04 42.46 -14.70
C GLU A 48 -15.21 41.48 -14.54
N GLU A 49 -16.00 41.27 -15.60
CA GLU A 49 -17.13 40.34 -15.56
C GLU A 49 -16.68 38.88 -15.45
N ARG A 50 -15.50 38.53 -15.99
CA ARG A 50 -15.05 37.14 -16.16
C ARG A 50 -14.03 36.70 -15.11
N GLY A 51 -13.31 37.62 -14.47
CA GLY A 51 -12.21 37.25 -13.57
C GLY A 51 -12.66 36.41 -12.38
N GLY A 52 -13.86 36.66 -11.85
CA GLY A 52 -14.42 35.86 -10.75
C GLY A 52 -14.76 34.42 -11.16
N ASP A 53 -15.33 34.25 -12.36
CA ASP A 53 -15.67 32.92 -12.89
C ASP A 53 -14.42 32.12 -13.25
N ILE A 54 -13.41 32.77 -13.83
CA ILE A 54 -12.11 32.17 -14.13
C ILE A 54 -11.42 31.74 -12.83
N LEU A 55 -11.44 32.58 -11.78
CA LEU A 55 -10.86 32.25 -10.49
C LEU A 55 -11.54 31.02 -9.87
N LEU A 56 -12.88 31.00 -9.85
CA LEU A 56 -13.65 29.88 -9.32
C LEU A 56 -13.35 28.59 -10.09
N LEU A 57 -13.41 28.62 -11.43
CA LEU A 57 -13.14 27.46 -12.27
C LEU A 57 -11.72 26.93 -12.07
N THR A 58 -10.73 27.82 -11.94
CA THR A 58 -9.34 27.43 -11.70
C THR A 58 -9.17 26.76 -10.34
N LEU A 59 -9.80 27.30 -9.29
CA LEU A 59 -9.78 26.69 -7.95
C LEU A 59 -10.49 25.34 -7.93
N GLN A 60 -11.63 25.21 -8.61
CA GLN A 60 -12.34 23.94 -8.77
C GLN A 60 -11.47 22.90 -9.49
N ALA A 61 -10.84 23.26 -10.61
CA ALA A 61 -9.94 22.37 -11.35
C ALA A 61 -8.75 21.91 -10.50
N LEU A 62 -8.12 22.83 -9.75
CA LEU A 62 -7.04 22.50 -8.82
C LEU A 62 -7.51 21.61 -7.66
N ALA A 63 -8.73 21.83 -7.15
CA ALA A 63 -9.31 21.01 -6.10
C ALA A 63 -9.59 19.58 -6.59
N VAL A 64 -10.15 19.42 -7.80
CA VAL A 64 -10.34 18.10 -8.45
C VAL A 64 -8.99 17.42 -8.65
N GLN A 65 -8.02 18.10 -9.27
CA GLN A 65 -6.69 17.55 -9.53
C GLN A 65 -5.99 17.15 -8.23
N ARG A 66 -6.13 17.93 -7.15
CA ARG A 66 -5.57 17.60 -5.83
C ARG A 66 -6.30 16.43 -5.17
N GLY A 67 -7.62 16.33 -5.34
CA GLY A 67 -8.40 15.19 -4.88
C GLY A 67 -7.99 13.90 -5.58
N GLU A 68 -7.87 13.95 -6.91
CA GLU A 68 -7.39 12.84 -7.75
C GLU A 68 -5.95 12.46 -7.39
N MET A 69 -5.04 13.43 -7.30
CA MET A 69 -3.66 13.18 -6.88
C MET A 69 -3.58 12.60 -5.47
N LYS A 70 -4.31 13.14 -4.49
CA LYS A 70 -4.35 12.58 -3.11
C LYS A 70 -4.90 11.16 -3.09
N SER A 71 -5.91 10.87 -3.92
CA SER A 71 -6.44 9.50 -4.06
C SER A 71 -5.49 8.55 -4.80
N GLY A 72 -4.47 9.08 -5.48
CA GLY A 72 -3.43 8.34 -6.18
C GLY A 72 -2.06 8.31 -5.49
N PHE A 73 -1.84 9.11 -4.44
CA PHE A 73 -0.57 9.12 -3.69
C PHE A 73 -0.45 7.83 -2.87
N SER A 74 0.41 6.92 -3.35
CA SER A 74 0.99 5.88 -2.51
C SER A 74 2.14 6.49 -1.72
N GLU A 75 2.13 6.35 -0.40
CA GLU A 75 3.37 6.51 0.36
C GLU A 75 4.26 5.33 0.01
N ALA A 76 5.47 5.59 -0.49
CA ALA A 76 6.46 4.56 -0.78
C ALA A 76 7.70 4.83 0.08
N GLU A 77 8.11 3.82 0.83
CA GLU A 77 9.29 3.84 1.68
C GLU A 77 10.25 2.75 1.21
N PHE A 78 11.51 3.14 0.96
CA PHE A 78 12.57 2.20 0.65
C PHE A 78 13.01 1.44 1.90
N VAL A 79 13.15 0.12 1.78
CA VAL A 79 13.57 -0.76 2.86
C VAL A 79 14.65 -1.69 2.37
N ALA A 80 15.53 -2.13 3.28
CA ALA A 80 16.63 -3.00 2.92
C ALA A 80 16.98 -3.98 4.04
N THR A 81 17.47 -5.16 3.68
CA THR A 81 18.24 -6.01 4.58
C THR A 81 19.71 -5.79 4.24
N ILE A 82 20.52 -5.39 5.22
CA ILE A 82 21.96 -5.17 5.01
C ILE A 82 22.71 -5.76 6.22
N PRO A 83 23.45 -6.86 6.05
CA PRO A 83 24.16 -7.49 7.16
C PRO A 83 25.27 -6.58 7.70
N GLY A 84 25.37 -6.49 9.02
CA GLY A 84 26.48 -5.82 9.70
C GLY A 84 26.51 -4.29 9.58
N SER A 85 25.47 -3.64 9.03
CA SER A 85 25.43 -2.18 8.92
C SER A 85 24.01 -1.63 8.91
N ALA A 86 23.77 -0.62 9.74
CA ALA A 86 22.58 0.22 9.65
C ALA A 86 22.91 1.44 8.77
N ILE A 87 22.16 1.62 7.69
CA ILE A 87 22.25 2.85 6.88
C ILE A 87 21.26 3.87 7.47
N PRO A 88 21.70 5.06 7.87
CA PRO A 88 20.80 6.11 8.36
C PRO A 88 19.69 6.40 7.35
N GLY A 89 18.45 6.45 7.83
CA GLY A 89 17.28 6.72 6.99
C GLY A 89 16.72 5.51 6.22
N VAL A 90 17.34 4.32 6.33
CA VAL A 90 16.80 3.09 5.73
C VAL A 90 16.38 2.13 6.84
N ARG A 91 15.10 1.72 6.83
CA ARG A 91 14.60 0.73 7.78
C ARG A 91 14.96 -0.68 7.34
N GLN A 92 15.32 -1.51 8.31
CA GLN A 92 15.59 -2.92 8.11
C GLN A 92 14.31 -3.67 7.72
N THR A 93 14.38 -4.57 6.74
CA THR A 93 13.24 -5.37 6.25
C THR A 93 12.54 -6.10 7.39
N ALA A 94 13.27 -6.77 8.29
CA ALA A 94 12.70 -7.46 9.45
C ALA A 94 11.86 -6.53 10.35
N ASN A 95 12.34 -5.30 10.60
CA ASN A 95 11.62 -4.32 11.43
C ASN A 95 10.35 -3.80 10.75
N VAL A 96 10.36 -3.72 9.41
CA VAL A 96 9.18 -3.33 8.63
C VAL A 96 8.15 -4.46 8.64
N VAL A 97 8.57 -5.69 8.38
CA VAL A 97 7.73 -6.89 8.47
C VAL A 97 7.07 -6.99 9.84
N LYS A 98 7.85 -6.90 10.93
CA LYS A 98 7.33 -6.93 12.30
C LYS A 98 6.33 -5.80 12.55
N GLY A 99 6.61 -4.59 12.06
CA GLY A 99 5.70 -3.45 12.17
C GLY A 99 4.37 -3.67 11.47
N ILE A 100 4.40 -4.18 10.23
CA ILE A 100 3.21 -4.49 9.43
C ILE A 100 2.35 -5.53 10.14
N LEU A 101 2.95 -6.64 10.58
CA LEU A 101 2.24 -7.69 11.32
C LEU A 101 1.62 -7.12 12.60
N ALA A 102 2.37 -6.36 13.39
CA ALA A 102 1.90 -5.76 14.63
C ALA A 102 0.73 -4.78 14.45
N SER A 103 0.67 -4.04 13.34
CA SER A 103 -0.41 -3.06 13.08
C SER A 103 -1.65 -3.64 12.43
N ALA A 104 -1.58 -4.86 11.90
CA ALA A 104 -2.69 -5.51 11.20
C ALA A 104 -3.92 -5.70 12.10
N ARG A 105 -5.12 -5.52 11.52
CA ARG A 105 -6.39 -5.55 12.27
C ARG A 105 -7.41 -6.54 11.76
N ARG A 106 -7.36 -6.92 10.48
CA ARG A 106 -8.36 -7.80 9.84
C ARG A 106 -7.70 -8.95 9.13
N GLU A 107 -6.67 -8.68 8.34
CA GLU A 107 -6.08 -9.68 7.45
C GLU A 107 -4.57 -9.46 7.26
N ILE A 108 -3.82 -10.56 7.19
CA ILE A 108 -2.48 -10.63 6.62
C ILE A 108 -2.51 -11.59 5.43
N ILE A 109 -1.95 -11.15 4.31
CA ILE A 109 -1.66 -12.02 3.17
C ILE A 109 -0.15 -12.04 2.97
N ALA A 110 0.48 -13.20 3.17
CA ALA A 110 1.91 -13.39 2.94
C ALA A 110 2.14 -14.33 1.75
N LEU A 111 2.70 -13.80 0.68
CA LEU A 111 3.20 -14.58 -0.45
C LEU A 111 4.70 -14.75 -0.27
N GLY A 112 5.16 -15.98 -0.07
CA GLY A 112 6.57 -16.27 0.15
C GLY A 112 7.02 -17.49 -0.62
N TYR A 113 7.95 -17.30 -1.55
CA TYR A 113 8.65 -18.42 -2.21
C TYR A 113 9.21 -19.40 -1.17
N GLU A 114 9.94 -18.86 -0.18
CA GLU A 114 10.36 -19.60 0.99
C GLU A 114 9.94 -18.89 2.27
N ILE A 115 9.33 -19.66 3.18
CA ILE A 115 8.93 -19.23 4.52
C ILE A 115 9.47 -20.28 5.49
N SER A 116 10.47 -19.88 6.28
CA SER A 116 11.13 -20.78 7.23
C SER A 116 11.74 -20.07 8.44
N ASP A 117 11.68 -18.73 8.48
CA ASP A 117 12.15 -17.96 9.62
C ASP A 117 11.27 -18.17 10.86
N GLY A 118 11.90 -18.55 11.98
CA GLY A 118 11.19 -18.84 13.23
C GLY A 118 10.55 -17.60 13.85
N ASP A 119 11.23 -16.45 13.78
CA ASP A 119 10.69 -15.19 14.31
C ASP A 119 9.48 -14.73 13.51
N PHE A 120 9.56 -14.79 12.18
CA PHE A 120 8.43 -14.49 11.30
C PHE A 120 7.22 -15.38 11.56
N ILE A 121 7.42 -16.71 11.70
CA ILE A 121 6.35 -17.65 12.06
C ILE A 121 5.78 -17.31 13.44
N GLY A 122 6.63 -16.93 14.40
CA GLY A 122 6.22 -16.45 15.72
C GLY A 122 5.33 -15.20 15.65
N TRP A 123 5.71 -14.21 14.84
CA TRP A 123 4.92 -12.99 14.66
C TRP A 123 3.59 -13.24 13.94
N LEU A 124 3.55 -14.17 12.98
CA LEU A 124 2.29 -14.62 12.36
C LEU A 124 1.38 -15.24 13.43
N HIS A 125 1.91 -16.11 14.27
CA HIS A 125 1.17 -16.72 15.36
C HIS A 125 0.60 -15.67 16.33
N GLU A 126 1.41 -14.70 16.78
CA GLU A 126 0.93 -13.58 17.61
C GLU A 126 -0.17 -12.77 16.92
N THR A 127 -0.08 -12.62 15.60
CA THR A 127 -1.08 -11.90 14.81
C THR A 127 -2.40 -12.67 14.71
N ALA A 128 -2.35 -13.99 14.48
CA ALA A 128 -3.53 -14.85 14.53
C ALA A 128 -4.22 -14.82 15.90
N GLY A 129 -3.46 -14.70 16.99
CA GLY A 129 -4.00 -14.56 18.35
C GLY A 129 -4.84 -13.30 18.59
N ARG A 130 -4.72 -12.29 17.72
CA ARG A 130 -5.52 -11.06 17.74
C ARG A 130 -6.75 -11.12 16.83
N ASP A 131 -7.16 -12.32 16.44
CA ASP A 131 -8.30 -12.60 15.54
C ASP A 131 -8.13 -12.04 14.11
N VAL A 132 -6.89 -11.82 13.68
CA VAL A 132 -6.54 -11.41 12.33
C VAL A 132 -6.50 -12.64 11.42
N ASP A 133 -7.19 -12.57 10.28
CA ASP A 133 -7.16 -13.61 9.26
C ASP A 133 -5.75 -13.74 8.66
N LEU A 134 -5.25 -14.96 8.54
CA LEU A 134 -3.97 -15.23 7.90
C LEU A 134 -4.17 -16.02 6.61
N VAL A 135 -3.68 -15.49 5.51
CA VAL A 135 -3.59 -16.16 4.21
C VAL A 135 -2.12 -16.30 3.84
N LEU A 136 -1.63 -17.53 3.78
CA LEU A 136 -0.25 -17.83 3.38
C LEU A 136 -0.26 -18.46 1.99
N VAL A 137 0.55 -17.93 1.09
CA VAL A 137 0.76 -18.48 -0.25
C VAL A 137 2.22 -18.91 -0.37
N CYS A 138 2.44 -20.20 -0.55
CA CYS A 138 3.77 -20.80 -0.64
C CYS A 138 4.03 -21.35 -2.05
N ASP A 139 5.30 -21.48 -2.43
CA ASP A 139 5.64 -22.23 -3.65
C ASP A 139 5.40 -23.72 -3.41
N ARG A 140 4.76 -24.39 -4.38
CA ARG A 140 4.41 -25.81 -4.23
C ARG A 140 5.62 -26.75 -4.09
N ASN A 141 6.79 -26.36 -4.59
CA ASN A 141 7.98 -27.24 -4.65
C ASN A 141 8.97 -27.00 -3.50
N VAL A 142 8.91 -25.85 -2.83
CA VAL A 142 9.84 -25.52 -1.72
C VAL A 142 9.44 -26.21 -0.40
N GLY A 143 8.19 -26.66 -0.28
CA GLY A 143 7.70 -27.35 0.92
C GLY A 143 7.59 -26.46 2.16
N SER A 144 7.59 -25.12 2.00
CA SER A 144 7.35 -24.17 3.10
C SER A 144 5.98 -24.40 3.73
N GLY A 145 4.95 -24.60 2.89
CA GLY A 145 3.59 -24.81 3.35
C GLY A 145 3.45 -26.04 4.25
N THR A 146 3.96 -27.18 3.79
CA THR A 146 3.98 -28.42 4.60
C THR A 146 4.70 -28.22 5.93
N ARG A 147 5.88 -27.59 5.93
CA ARG A 147 6.65 -27.32 7.16
C ARG A 147 5.87 -26.45 8.14
N ILE A 148 5.26 -25.36 7.65
CA ILE A 148 4.40 -24.49 8.47
C ILE A 148 3.25 -25.30 9.07
N MET A 149 2.56 -26.12 8.28
CA MET A 149 1.41 -26.88 8.75
C MET A 149 1.81 -27.93 9.81
N THR A 150 2.94 -28.60 9.63
CA THR A 150 3.45 -29.59 10.60
C THR A 150 3.98 -28.95 11.88
N GLY A 151 4.50 -27.72 11.79
CA GLY A 151 5.11 -26.99 12.90
C GLY A 151 4.20 -25.93 13.54
N TRP A 152 2.96 -25.78 13.08
CA TRP A 152 2.06 -24.75 13.59
C TRP A 152 1.65 -25.08 15.03
N PRO A 153 1.71 -24.11 15.96
CA PRO A 153 1.35 -24.36 17.35
C PRO A 153 -0.07 -24.94 17.50
N PRO A 154 -0.26 -26.02 18.30
CA PRO A 154 -1.57 -26.60 18.52
C PRO A 154 -2.47 -25.65 19.32
N GLY A 155 -3.78 -25.70 19.07
CA GLY A 155 -4.77 -24.85 19.73
C GLY A 155 -4.83 -23.41 19.20
N CYS A 156 -3.93 -23.03 18.29
CA CYS A 156 -3.91 -21.70 17.68
C CYS A 156 -4.71 -21.68 16.39
N ARG A 157 -5.29 -20.52 16.08
CA ARG A 157 -6.00 -20.31 14.80
C ARG A 157 -5.04 -20.60 13.65
N ARG A 158 -5.47 -21.49 12.76
CA ARG A 158 -4.69 -21.95 11.60
C ARG A 158 -4.80 -20.94 10.46
N PRO A 159 -3.70 -20.59 9.77
CA PRO A 159 -3.79 -19.83 8.54
C PRO A 159 -4.47 -20.64 7.43
N ASP A 160 -5.14 -19.95 6.53
CA ASP A 160 -5.49 -20.51 5.24
C ASP A 160 -4.21 -20.59 4.38
N LEU A 161 -3.87 -21.80 3.95
CA LEU A 161 -2.67 -22.03 3.15
C LEU A 161 -3.02 -22.31 1.70
N TYR A 162 -2.29 -21.67 0.79
CA TYR A 162 -2.41 -21.84 -0.65
C TYR A 162 -1.04 -22.09 -1.27
N GLN A 163 -1.04 -22.67 -2.46
CA GLN A 163 0.15 -22.82 -3.29
C GLN A 163 -0.17 -22.57 -4.77
N ASP A 164 0.86 -22.32 -5.58
CA ASP A 164 0.67 -22.14 -7.01
C ASP A 164 0.34 -23.47 -7.70
N ARG A 165 -0.75 -23.47 -8.48
CA ARG A 165 -1.17 -24.64 -9.24
C ARG A 165 -0.19 -24.92 -10.39
N GLU A 166 0.08 -26.19 -10.62
CA GLU A 166 0.82 -26.61 -11.81
C GLU A 166 0.03 -26.30 -13.09
N ARG A 167 0.72 -25.72 -14.08
CA ARG A 167 0.13 -25.30 -15.35
C ARG A 167 0.74 -26.12 -16.48
N GLU A 168 -0.10 -26.74 -17.31
CA GLU A 168 0.30 -27.64 -18.40
C GLU A 168 1.33 -27.01 -19.37
N ASN A 169 1.25 -25.69 -19.58
CA ASN A 169 2.14 -24.94 -20.48
C ASN A 169 3.08 -23.99 -19.73
N ALA A 170 3.36 -24.22 -18.46
CA ALA A 170 4.36 -23.43 -17.75
C ALA A 170 5.76 -23.66 -18.34
N ALA A 171 6.52 -22.57 -18.49
CA ALA A 171 7.94 -22.69 -18.77
C ALA A 171 8.64 -23.57 -17.71
N ILE A 172 9.62 -24.35 -18.15
CA ILE A 172 10.47 -25.13 -17.25
C ILE A 172 11.06 -24.16 -16.22
N TYR A 173 10.94 -24.50 -14.93
CA TYR A 173 11.32 -23.67 -13.76
C TYR A 173 10.42 -22.48 -13.42
N SER A 174 9.20 -22.40 -13.96
CA SER A 174 8.21 -21.44 -13.46
C SER A 174 7.85 -21.73 -12.00
N LYS A 175 7.97 -20.71 -11.15
CA LYS A 175 7.80 -20.80 -9.68
C LYS A 175 6.99 -19.63 -9.17
N MET A 176 6.33 -19.81 -8.02
CA MET A 176 5.77 -18.69 -7.26
C MET A 176 6.91 -18.01 -6.50
N HIS A 177 7.55 -17.02 -7.13
CA HIS A 177 8.74 -16.38 -6.58
C HIS A 177 8.45 -15.06 -5.85
N SER A 178 7.20 -14.80 -5.46
CA SER A 178 6.83 -13.57 -4.76
C SER A 178 7.36 -13.58 -3.32
N LYS A 179 7.72 -12.39 -2.82
CA LYS A 179 7.98 -12.12 -1.41
C LYS A 179 7.26 -10.84 -1.07
N THR A 180 6.02 -11.00 -0.63
CA THR A 180 5.10 -9.89 -0.44
C THR A 180 4.30 -10.13 0.82
N LEU A 181 4.18 -9.08 1.62
CA LEU A 181 3.37 -9.06 2.83
C LEU A 181 2.36 -7.94 2.69
N ILE A 182 1.07 -8.26 2.74
CA ILE A 182 -0.02 -7.30 2.71
C ILE A 182 -0.72 -7.35 4.07
N SER A 183 -0.95 -6.19 4.66
CA SER A 183 -1.82 -6.02 5.81
C SER A 183 -3.08 -5.30 5.39
N ASP A 184 -4.21 -5.88 5.77
CA ASP A 184 -5.55 -5.35 5.55
C ASP A 184 -5.79 -4.97 4.08
N SER A 185 -5.83 -3.69 3.74
CA SER A 185 -5.97 -3.23 2.35
C SER A 185 -5.29 -1.87 2.14
N ASP A 186 -4.35 -1.52 3.02
CA ASP A 186 -3.79 -0.19 3.11
C ASP A 186 -2.27 -0.16 3.31
N GLU A 187 -1.64 -1.29 3.67
CA GLU A 187 -0.19 -1.40 3.82
C GLU A 187 0.36 -2.69 3.19
N MET A 188 1.45 -2.58 2.42
CA MET A 188 2.17 -3.75 1.90
C MET A 188 3.68 -3.56 1.87
N LEU A 189 4.40 -4.67 1.82
CA LEU A 189 5.82 -4.76 1.52
C LEU A 189 6.00 -5.68 0.32
N VAL A 190 6.72 -5.22 -0.70
CA VAL A 190 7.26 -6.06 -1.78
C VAL A 190 8.78 -6.03 -1.67
N SER A 191 9.42 -7.20 -1.62
CA SER A 191 10.88 -7.29 -1.43
C SER A 191 11.48 -8.45 -2.22
N SER A 192 12.80 -8.43 -2.39
CA SER A 192 13.59 -9.59 -2.84
C SER A 192 13.83 -10.62 -1.73
N ALA A 193 13.73 -10.21 -0.45
CA ALA A 193 13.97 -11.05 0.71
C ALA A 193 12.93 -12.17 0.85
N ASN A 194 13.38 -13.43 0.87
CA ASN A 194 12.54 -14.53 1.36
C ASN A 194 12.26 -14.36 2.86
N PHE A 195 11.16 -14.94 3.37
CA PHE A 195 10.84 -14.96 4.79
C PHE A 195 11.64 -16.07 5.51
N THR A 196 12.96 -15.98 5.38
CA THR A 196 13.97 -16.84 6.02
C THR A 196 14.89 -15.97 6.86
N PHE A 197 15.62 -16.58 7.81
CA PHE A 197 16.55 -15.85 8.66
C PHE A 197 17.54 -15.02 7.84
N HIS A 198 18.11 -15.64 6.79
CA HIS A 198 19.03 -14.95 5.88
C HIS A 198 18.34 -13.85 5.07
N GLY A 199 17.14 -14.07 4.53
CA GLY A 199 16.45 -13.02 3.78
C GLY A 199 16.10 -11.79 4.65
N LEU A 200 15.66 -12.02 5.88
CA LEU A 200 15.24 -10.94 6.77
C LEU A 200 16.39 -10.23 7.50
N ASN A 201 17.52 -10.91 7.73
CA ASN A 201 18.61 -10.39 8.58
C ASN A 201 20.02 -10.50 7.97
N GLY A 202 20.27 -11.46 7.08
CA GLY A 202 21.62 -11.86 6.69
C GLY A 202 22.05 -11.49 5.26
N ASN A 203 21.10 -11.35 4.34
CA ASN A 203 21.34 -11.08 2.93
C ASN A 203 21.32 -9.58 2.63
N ILE A 204 21.85 -9.20 1.48
CA ILE A 204 21.63 -7.88 0.90
C ILE A 204 20.36 -7.94 0.07
N GLU A 205 19.29 -7.33 0.58
CA GLU A 205 17.96 -7.36 -0.04
C GLU A 205 17.39 -5.95 -0.10
N PHE A 206 16.58 -5.68 -1.12
CA PHE A 206 15.84 -4.43 -1.22
C PHE A 206 14.34 -4.67 -1.26
N GLY A 207 13.59 -3.67 -0.86
CA GLY A 207 12.15 -3.69 -0.93
C GLY A 207 11.56 -2.30 -0.90
N VAL A 208 10.26 -2.26 -1.15
CA VAL A 208 9.45 -1.06 -1.03
C VAL A 208 8.25 -1.39 -0.17
N ARG A 209 8.11 -0.65 0.91
CA ARG A 209 6.88 -0.60 1.70
C ARG A 209 5.98 0.45 1.08
N MET A 210 4.71 0.12 0.87
CA MET A 210 3.72 0.99 0.26
C MET A 210 2.49 1.14 1.15
N LYS A 211 1.91 2.34 1.17
CA LYS A 211 0.57 2.58 1.72
C LYS A 211 -0.32 3.30 0.73
N GLY A 212 -1.59 2.89 0.66
CA GLY A 212 -2.60 3.54 -0.16
C GLY A 212 -3.38 2.57 -1.06
N ARG A 213 -4.07 3.13 -2.05
CA ARG A 213 -5.03 2.40 -2.91
C ARG A 213 -4.41 1.21 -3.66
N GLN A 214 -3.14 1.31 -4.03
CA GLN A 214 -2.39 0.27 -4.74
C GLN A 214 -2.33 -1.04 -3.93
N VAL A 215 -2.42 -0.97 -2.60
CA VAL A 215 -2.47 -2.15 -1.74
C VAL A 215 -3.78 -2.91 -1.91
N LEU A 216 -4.91 -2.21 -2.00
CA LEU A 216 -6.21 -2.83 -2.28
C LEU A 216 -6.21 -3.52 -3.65
N GLU A 217 -5.60 -2.91 -4.66
CA GLU A 217 -5.46 -3.51 -5.99
C GLU A 217 -4.63 -4.79 -5.95
N ALA A 218 -3.47 -4.78 -5.27
CA ALA A 218 -2.63 -5.97 -5.09
C ALA A 218 -3.38 -7.10 -4.37
N ARG A 219 -4.10 -6.78 -3.28
CA ARG A 219 -4.96 -7.72 -2.57
C ARG A 219 -6.03 -8.34 -3.48
N ASN A 220 -6.71 -7.51 -4.27
CA ASN A 220 -7.76 -7.98 -5.17
C ASN A 220 -7.21 -8.93 -6.25
N ILE A 221 -6.03 -8.65 -6.78
CA ILE A 221 -5.34 -9.55 -7.72
C ILE A 221 -5.09 -10.92 -7.08
N ILE A 222 -4.57 -10.96 -5.85
CA ILE A 222 -4.33 -12.23 -5.14
C ILE A 222 -5.64 -12.98 -4.89
N ARG A 223 -6.70 -12.28 -4.47
CA ARG A 223 -8.02 -12.90 -4.27
C ARG A 223 -8.59 -13.45 -5.58
N GLN A 224 -8.39 -12.76 -6.70
CA GLN A 224 -8.75 -13.28 -8.03
C GLN A 224 -7.95 -14.53 -8.41
N MET A 225 -6.64 -14.56 -8.10
CA MET A 225 -5.82 -15.75 -8.32
C MET A 225 -6.32 -16.97 -7.53
N ILE A 226 -6.77 -16.78 -6.29
CA ILE A 226 -7.41 -17.82 -5.48
C ILE A 226 -8.74 -18.25 -6.10
N ASN A 227 -9.63 -17.29 -6.37
CA ASN A 227 -10.98 -17.57 -6.87
C ASN A 227 -10.98 -18.29 -8.23
N ASN A 228 -10.00 -17.99 -9.08
CA ASN A 228 -9.85 -18.59 -10.40
C ASN A 228 -9.02 -19.89 -10.37
N GLY A 229 -8.59 -20.35 -9.19
CA GLY A 229 -7.86 -21.61 -9.02
C GLY A 229 -6.41 -21.60 -9.54
N LEU A 230 -5.81 -20.40 -9.69
CA LEU A 230 -4.37 -20.27 -9.95
C LEU A 230 -3.56 -20.53 -8.68
N LEU A 231 -4.11 -20.12 -7.53
CA LEU A 231 -3.65 -20.50 -6.20
C LEU A 231 -4.62 -21.51 -5.61
N GLU A 232 -4.16 -22.73 -5.35
CA GLU A 232 -4.98 -23.81 -4.81
C GLU A 232 -4.82 -23.93 -3.30
N LYS A 233 -5.92 -24.22 -2.59
CA LYS A 233 -5.91 -24.36 -1.14
C LYS A 233 -5.26 -25.69 -0.74
N VAL A 234 -4.35 -25.65 0.24
CA VAL A 234 -3.72 -26.83 0.81
C VAL A 234 -4.47 -27.24 2.09
N PRO A 235 -5.05 -28.45 2.16
CA PRO A 235 -5.82 -28.87 3.32
C PRO A 235 -4.91 -29.19 4.50
N TRP A 236 -5.30 -28.76 5.70
CA TRP A 236 -4.60 -29.13 6.93
C TRP A 236 -4.66 -30.65 7.16
N PRO A 237 -3.54 -31.28 7.55
CA PRO A 237 -3.57 -32.68 7.96
C PRO A 237 -4.56 -32.86 9.12
N SER A 238 -5.27 -33.99 9.06
CA SER A 238 -6.21 -34.42 10.09
C SER A 238 -5.50 -34.72 11.41
#